data_AF-A0A7K3GPX6-F1
#
_entry.id   AF-A0A7K3GPX6-F1
#
_cell.length_a   1.000
_cell.length_b   1.000
_cell.length_c   1.000
_cell.angle_alpha   90.00
_cell.angle_beta   90.00
_cell.angle_gamma   90.00
#
_symmetry.space_group_name_H-M   'P 1'
#
loop_
_entity.id
_entity.type
_entity.pdbx_description
1 polymer ?
#
loop_
_entity_poly.entity_id
_entity_poly.type
_entity_poly.pdbx_seq_one_letter_code
_entity_poly.pdbx_strand_id
1 'polypeptide(L)'
;VRARLVLLPVRSPLAPVHRMAAERAAGSLAVVLMQARQEEELAARGRGDFLSDLAEGRVTAEDAPAQARVLGFKPGDGPLLPVVMRLGDALSPAGGGWAVLARAVAEELASVGVPVLLGVRPVEGRVPLLLGLRSESERAAVADRVAAALRAGVERAGMQRPGAQPP
;
A
#
# COMPACT_ATOMS: atom_id res chain seq x y z
N VAL A 1 -14.34 6.20 -4.59
CA VAL A 1 -13.98 5.21 -5.62
C VAL A 1 -14.70 5.59 -6.89
N ARG A 2 -14.00 5.83 -7.99
CA ARG A 2 -14.62 5.99 -9.31
C ARG A 2 -14.19 4.79 -10.16
N ALA A 3 -15.05 3.79 -10.23
CA ALA A 3 -14.87 2.62 -11.09
C ALA A 3 -15.89 2.68 -12.22
N ARG A 4 -15.56 2.14 -13.40
CA ARG A 4 -16.46 2.06 -14.54
C ARG A 4 -16.59 0.61 -14.96
N LEU A 5 -17.83 0.12 -14.99
CA LEU A 5 -18.15 -1.15 -15.64
C LEU A 5 -18.43 -0.89 -17.11
N VAL A 6 -17.73 -1.59 -18.01
CA VAL A 6 -17.87 -1.42 -19.45
C VAL A 6 -18.40 -2.72 -20.06
N LEU A 7 -19.53 -2.65 -20.76
CA LEU A 7 -20.03 -3.77 -21.57
C LEU A 7 -19.61 -3.57 -23.04
N LEU A 8 -18.92 -4.56 -23.60
CA LEU A 8 -18.48 -4.57 -24.98
C LEU A 8 -19.21 -5.70 -25.75
N PRO A 9 -20.04 -5.39 -26.76
CA PRO A 9 -20.65 -6.42 -27.60
C PRO A 9 -19.60 -7.02 -28.54
N VAL A 10 -19.52 -8.37 -28.60
CA VAL A 10 -18.53 -9.08 -29.43
C VAL A 10 -19.16 -9.74 -30.67
N ARG A 11 -20.37 -10.32 -30.55
CA ARG A 11 -21.05 -11.03 -31.65
C ARG A 11 -22.44 -10.50 -32.00
N SER A 12 -23.12 -9.84 -31.06
CA SER A 12 -24.48 -9.35 -31.24
C SER A 12 -24.73 -8.05 -30.46
N PRO A 13 -25.71 -7.23 -30.88
CA PRO A 13 -26.08 -6.02 -30.15
C PRO A 13 -26.49 -6.30 -28.70
N LEU A 14 -26.31 -5.30 -27.83
CA LEU A 14 -26.76 -5.38 -26.43
C LEU A 14 -28.28 -5.26 -26.35
N ALA A 15 -28.94 -6.30 -25.84
CA ALA A 15 -30.36 -6.26 -25.49
C ALA A 15 -30.60 -5.49 -24.18
N PRO A 16 -31.81 -4.95 -23.94
CA PRO A 16 -32.15 -4.23 -22.71
C PRO A 16 -31.86 -5.03 -21.42
N VAL A 17 -32.09 -6.35 -21.44
CA VAL A 17 -31.81 -7.23 -20.30
C VAL A 17 -30.32 -7.27 -19.93
N HIS A 18 -29.41 -7.15 -20.91
CA HIS A 18 -27.97 -7.09 -20.64
C HIS A 18 -27.59 -5.82 -19.91
N ARG A 19 -28.21 -4.67 -20.26
CA ARG A 19 -28.00 -3.41 -19.56
C ARG A 19 -28.51 -3.48 -18.12
N MET A 20 -29.71 -4.03 -17.92
CA MET A 20 -30.28 -4.21 -16.57
C MET A 20 -29.39 -5.11 -15.69
N ALA A 21 -28.86 -6.20 -16.26
CA ALA A 21 -27.92 -7.07 -15.56
C ALA A 21 -26.62 -6.34 -15.21
N ALA A 22 -26.07 -5.55 -16.14
CA ALA A 22 -24.87 -4.74 -15.92
C ALA A 22 -25.05 -3.70 -14.80
N GLU A 23 -26.19 -3.02 -14.76
CA GLU A 23 -26.51 -2.03 -13.73
C GLU A 23 -26.58 -2.68 -12.33
N ARG A 24 -27.25 -3.84 -12.20
CA ARG A 24 -27.23 -4.59 -10.94
C ARG A 24 -25.83 -5.05 -10.55
N ALA A 25 -25.07 -5.59 -11.51
CA ALA A 25 -23.70 -6.03 -11.26
C ALA A 25 -22.81 -4.86 -10.81
N ALA A 26 -22.96 -3.68 -11.41
CA ALA A 26 -22.22 -2.48 -11.01
C ALA A 26 -22.53 -2.09 -9.55
N GLY A 27 -23.80 -2.17 -9.13
CA GLY A 27 -24.20 -1.94 -7.74
C GLY A 27 -23.54 -2.93 -6.77
N SER A 28 -23.56 -4.22 -7.07
CA SER A 28 -22.90 -5.25 -6.24
C SER A 28 -21.39 -5.09 -6.18
N LEU A 29 -20.74 -4.84 -7.33
CA LEU A 29 -19.30 -4.60 -7.41
C LEU A 29 -18.88 -3.37 -6.62
N ALA A 30 -19.67 -2.30 -6.63
CA ALA A 30 -19.36 -1.09 -5.87
C ALA A 30 -19.24 -1.36 -4.37
N VAL A 31 -20.14 -2.18 -3.81
CA VAL A 31 -20.09 -2.58 -2.39
C VAL A 31 -18.86 -3.43 -2.10
N VAL A 32 -18.58 -4.45 -2.92
CA VAL A 32 -17.42 -5.32 -2.73
C VAL A 32 -16.11 -4.54 -2.81
N LEU A 33 -15.97 -3.64 -3.79
CA LEU A 33 -14.78 -2.79 -3.93
C LEU A 33 -14.62 -1.81 -2.76
N MET A 34 -15.74 -1.32 -2.21
CA MET A 34 -15.71 -0.50 -1.00
C MET A 34 -15.22 -1.30 0.21
N GLN A 35 -15.75 -2.51 0.42
CA GLN A 35 -15.35 -3.39 1.53
C GLN A 35 -13.87 -3.78 1.42
N ALA A 36 -13.43 -4.24 0.25
CA ALA A 36 -12.05 -4.61 -0.01
C ALA A 36 -11.08 -3.46 0.32
N ARG A 37 -11.46 -2.20 0.00
CA ARG A 37 -10.66 -1.03 0.35
C ARG A 37 -10.57 -0.80 1.86
N GLN A 38 -11.68 -0.95 2.58
CA GLN A 38 -11.68 -0.78 4.04
C GLN A 38 -10.83 -1.86 4.72
N GLU A 39 -10.94 -3.10 4.25
CA GLU A 39 -10.11 -4.21 4.72
C GLU A 39 -8.61 -3.96 4.44
N GLU A 40 -8.27 -3.48 3.24
CA GLU A 40 -6.89 -3.14 2.88
C GLU A 40 -6.34 -1.98 3.74
N GLU A 41 -7.17 -0.97 4.02
CA GLU A 41 -6.81 0.14 4.92
C GLU A 41 -6.61 -0.33 6.35
N LEU A 42 -7.52 -1.16 6.88
CA LEU A 42 -7.41 -1.75 8.21
C LEU A 42 -6.17 -2.65 8.33
N ALA A 43 -5.90 -3.48 7.33
CA ALA A 43 -4.71 -4.32 7.29
C ALA A 43 -3.43 -3.47 7.26
N ALA A 44 -3.40 -2.39 6.47
CA ALA A 44 -2.27 -1.47 6.42
C ALA A 44 -2.04 -0.75 7.77
N ARG A 45 -3.12 -0.39 8.47
CA ARG A 45 -3.03 0.17 9.84
C ARG A 45 -2.51 -0.86 10.83
N GLY A 46 -3.05 -2.09 10.82
CA GLY A 46 -2.56 -3.17 11.68
C GLY A 46 -1.07 -3.48 11.48
N ARG A 47 -0.58 -3.43 10.23
CA ARG A 47 0.86 -3.49 9.94
C ARG A 47 1.63 -2.29 10.49
N GLY A 48 1.06 -1.10 10.42
CA GLY A 48 1.65 0.12 10.98
C GLY A 48 1.74 0.11 12.50
N ASP A 49 0.72 -0.41 13.18
CA ASP A 49 0.67 -0.57 14.63
C ASP A 49 1.74 -1.57 15.10
N PHE A 50 1.81 -2.74 14.45
CA PHE A 50 2.87 -3.73 14.70
C PHE A 50 4.28 -3.14 14.52
N LEU A 51 4.53 -2.40 13.44
CA LEU A 51 5.83 -1.80 13.19
C LEU A 51 6.20 -0.72 14.23
N SER A 52 5.20 -0.02 14.78
CA SER A 52 5.41 0.94 15.87
C SER A 52 5.72 0.23 17.18
N ASP A 53 4.92 -0.78 17.53
CA ASP A 53 5.14 -1.58 18.73
C ASP A 53 6.52 -2.24 18.70
N LEU A 54 6.96 -2.71 17.53
CA LEU A 54 8.30 -3.25 17.33
C LEU A 54 9.39 -2.18 17.54
N ALA A 55 9.22 -0.99 16.97
CA ALA A 55 10.17 0.11 17.12
C ALA A 55 10.24 0.65 18.57
N GLU A 56 9.13 0.55 19.31
CA GLU A 56 9.02 1.00 20.71
C GLU A 56 9.34 -0.10 21.72
N GLY A 57 9.74 -1.30 21.26
CA GLY A 57 10.12 -2.43 22.11
C GLY A 57 8.94 -3.06 22.88
N ARG A 58 7.70 -2.86 22.41
CA ARG A 58 6.49 -3.43 22.99
C ARG A 58 6.19 -4.86 22.52
N VAL A 59 6.89 -5.33 21.48
CA VAL A 59 6.84 -6.73 21.01
C VAL A 59 8.10 -7.45 21.48
N THR A 60 7.95 -8.64 22.06
CA THR A 60 9.10 -9.46 22.46
C THR A 60 9.85 -9.98 21.23
N ALA A 61 11.15 -10.24 21.37
CA ALA A 61 11.96 -10.78 20.28
C ALA A 61 11.51 -12.19 19.84
N GLU A 62 10.91 -12.96 20.75
CA GLU A 62 10.38 -14.30 20.48
C GLU A 62 9.08 -14.26 19.66
N ASP A 63 8.19 -13.30 19.95
CA ASP A 63 6.89 -13.18 19.28
C ASP A 63 6.97 -12.47 17.93
N ALA A 64 7.90 -11.52 17.77
CA ALA A 64 7.97 -10.65 16.60
C ALA A 64 8.00 -11.40 15.25
N PRO A 65 8.78 -12.49 15.08
CA PRO A 65 8.78 -13.24 13.82
C PRO A 65 7.44 -13.92 13.51
N ALA A 66 6.75 -14.45 14.52
CA ALA A 66 5.46 -15.11 14.34
C ALA A 66 4.38 -14.11 13.94
N GLN A 67 4.31 -12.96 14.62
CA GLN A 67 3.38 -11.88 14.29
C GLN A 67 3.64 -11.31 12.89
N ALA A 68 4.91 -11.09 12.53
CA ALA A 68 5.27 -10.60 11.20
C ALA A 68 4.83 -11.55 10.07
N ARG A 69 4.92 -12.88 10.28
CA ARG A 69 4.45 -13.88 9.29
C ARG A 69 2.94 -13.83 9.06
N VAL A 70 2.15 -13.59 10.11
CA VAL A 70 0.68 -13.40 9.99
C VAL A 70 0.36 -12.19 9.14
N LEU A 71 1.18 -11.13 9.24
CA LEU A 71 1.08 -9.91 8.43
C LEU A 71 1.65 -10.08 7.00
N GLY A 72 2.08 -11.28 6.63
CA GLY A 72 2.61 -11.60 5.30
C GLY A 72 4.11 -11.32 5.12
N PHE A 73 4.83 -10.93 6.18
CA PHE A 73 6.27 -10.68 6.11
C PHE A 73 7.06 -11.95 6.37
N LYS A 74 7.86 -12.34 5.38
CA LYS A 74 8.74 -13.50 5.44
C LYS A 74 10.16 -13.05 5.04
N PRO A 75 10.87 -12.35 5.92
CA PRO A 75 12.28 -12.06 5.69
C PRO A 75 13.05 -13.38 5.74
N GLY A 76 14.09 -13.51 4.91
CA GLY A 76 15.08 -14.57 5.09
C GLY A 76 15.92 -14.31 6.35
N ASP A 77 17.00 -15.08 6.53
CA ASP A 77 17.88 -14.97 7.72
C ASP A 77 18.84 -13.76 7.69
N GLY A 78 18.72 -12.90 6.67
CA GLY A 78 19.58 -11.73 6.49
C GLY A 78 19.17 -10.53 7.35
N PRO A 79 19.97 -9.45 7.33
CA PRO A 79 19.72 -8.28 8.15
C PRO A 79 18.46 -7.55 7.71
N LEU A 80 17.83 -6.84 8.64
CA LEU A 80 16.65 -6.01 8.38
C LEU A 80 17.03 -4.55 8.16
N LEU A 81 16.27 -3.86 7.31
CA LEU A 81 16.39 -2.43 7.08
C LEU A 81 15.07 -1.74 7.44
N PRO A 82 14.99 -1.02 8.57
CA PRO A 82 13.85 -0.18 8.89
C PRO A 82 13.90 1.13 8.09
N VAL A 83 12.76 1.54 7.52
CA VAL A 83 12.61 2.80 6.78
C VAL A 83 11.32 3.47 7.20
N VAL A 84 11.31 4.80 7.31
CA VAL A 84 10.10 5.57 7.57
C VAL A 84 9.98 6.67 6.52
N MET A 85 8.88 6.65 5.76
CA MET A 85 8.49 7.78 4.94
C MET A 85 7.56 8.69 5.74
N ARG A 86 7.87 10.00 5.77
CA ARG A 86 6.99 11.02 6.34
C ARG A 86 6.31 11.78 5.21
N LEU A 87 4.99 11.89 5.26
CA LEU A 87 4.25 12.83 4.43
C LEU A 87 4.21 14.16 5.16
N GLY A 88 4.55 15.25 4.48
CA GLY A 88 4.34 16.59 5.03
C GLY A 88 2.85 16.90 5.16
N ASP A 89 2.47 17.82 6.04
CA ASP A 89 1.06 18.14 6.33
C ASP A 89 0.24 18.50 5.08
N ALA A 90 0.89 19.14 4.10
CA ALA A 90 0.27 19.50 2.81
C ALA A 90 -0.01 18.30 1.88
N LEU A 91 0.63 17.16 2.13
CA LEU A 91 0.49 15.90 1.39
C LEU A 91 -0.29 14.85 2.18
N SER A 92 -0.71 15.14 3.42
CA SER A 92 -1.45 14.18 4.23
C SER A 92 -2.83 13.94 3.59
N PRO A 93 -3.15 12.69 3.21
CA PRO A 93 -4.40 12.41 2.53
C PRO A 93 -5.58 12.59 3.49
N ALA A 94 -6.43 13.58 3.22
CA ALA A 94 -7.72 13.73 3.90
C ALA A 94 -8.64 12.58 3.48
N GLY A 95 -9.18 11.82 4.44
CA GLY A 95 -10.24 10.83 4.22
C GLY A 95 -9.90 9.70 3.23
N GLY A 96 -9.31 8.60 3.71
CA GLY A 96 -9.15 7.33 2.98
C GLY A 96 -8.08 7.31 1.89
N GLY A 97 -7.36 8.40 1.62
CA GLY A 97 -6.25 8.39 0.66
C GLY A 97 -5.03 7.57 1.10
N TRP A 98 -4.95 7.20 2.39
CA TRP A 98 -3.89 6.33 2.93
C TRP A 98 -3.87 4.93 2.31
N ALA A 99 -5.04 4.34 2.05
CA ALA A 99 -5.13 3.04 1.38
C ALA A 99 -4.61 3.12 -0.08
N VAL A 100 -4.95 4.22 -0.77
CA VAL A 100 -4.50 4.47 -2.15
C VAL A 100 -2.99 4.65 -2.19
N LEU A 101 -2.43 5.43 -1.25
CA LEU A 101 -1.00 5.60 -1.10
C LEU A 101 -0.31 4.27 -0.78
N ALA A 102 -0.78 3.53 0.23
CA ALA A 102 -0.19 2.27 0.65
C ALA A 102 -0.12 1.28 -0.51
N ARG A 103 -1.19 1.19 -1.31
CA ARG A 103 -1.25 0.34 -2.49
C ARG A 103 -0.29 0.79 -3.59
N ALA A 104 -0.32 2.07 -3.96
CA ALA A 104 0.58 2.60 -4.99
C ALA A 104 2.06 2.42 -4.60
N VAL A 105 2.39 2.60 -3.32
CA VAL A 105 3.74 2.37 -2.80
C VAL A 105 4.09 0.88 -2.77
N ALA A 106 3.17 0.00 -2.37
CA ALA A 106 3.39 -1.44 -2.38
C ALA A 106 3.65 -1.98 -3.80
N GLU A 107 2.93 -1.47 -4.80
CA GLU A 107 3.13 -1.80 -6.21
C GLU A 107 4.55 -1.43 -6.68
N GLU A 108 5.06 -0.26 -6.30
CA GLU A 108 6.43 0.12 -6.65
C GLU A 108 7.47 -0.72 -5.91
N LEU A 109 7.24 -1.00 -4.63
CA LEU A 109 8.16 -1.78 -3.81
C LEU A 109 8.28 -3.23 -4.29
N ALA A 110 7.26 -3.77 -4.97
CA ALA A 110 7.33 -5.08 -5.61
C ALA A 110 8.49 -5.18 -6.62
N SER A 111 8.88 -4.05 -7.24
CA SER A 111 10.00 -4.00 -8.19
C SER A 111 11.39 -3.98 -7.52
N VAL A 112 11.48 -3.73 -6.20
CA VAL A 112 12.75 -3.70 -5.46
C VAL A 112 13.32 -5.12 -5.28
N GLY A 113 12.48 -6.15 -5.30
CA GLY A 113 12.90 -7.55 -5.28
C GLY A 113 13.39 -8.05 -3.91
N VAL A 114 12.92 -7.43 -2.83
CA VAL A 114 13.20 -7.85 -1.45
C VAL A 114 11.88 -8.01 -0.68
N PRO A 115 11.81 -8.85 0.38
CA PRO A 115 10.66 -8.90 1.25
C PRO A 115 10.41 -7.53 1.91
N VAL A 116 9.16 -7.06 1.88
CA VAL A 116 8.76 -5.78 2.49
C VAL A 116 7.50 -5.96 3.33
N LEU A 117 7.53 -5.42 4.54
CA LEU A 117 6.34 -5.14 5.34
C LEU A 117 6.09 -3.63 5.32
N LEU A 118 4.92 -3.21 4.85
CA LEU A 118 4.53 -1.80 4.74
C LEU A 118 3.30 -1.53 5.61
N GLY A 119 3.39 -0.56 6.51
CA GLY A 119 2.28 -0.08 7.33
C GLY A 119 1.96 1.39 7.09
N VAL A 120 0.81 1.84 7.58
CA VAL A 120 0.45 3.27 7.60
C VAL A 120 0.08 3.73 9.01
N ARG A 121 0.49 4.95 9.37
CA ARG A 121 0.12 5.63 10.62
C ARG A 121 -0.44 7.01 10.30
N PRO A 122 -1.75 7.09 9.96
CA PRO A 122 -2.39 8.34 9.55
C PRO A 122 -2.25 9.47 10.56
N VAL A 123 -2.42 9.15 11.85
CA VAL A 123 -2.36 10.13 12.96
C VAL A 123 -0.98 10.78 13.06
N GLU A 124 0.08 10.07 12.68
CA GLU A 124 1.47 10.56 12.75
C GLU A 124 2.00 11.06 11.40
N GLY A 125 1.23 10.91 10.31
CA GLY A 125 1.69 11.23 8.96
C GLY A 125 2.83 10.33 8.46
N ARG A 126 2.89 9.07 8.92
CA ARG A 126 4.02 8.15 8.65
C ARG A 126 3.60 6.90 7.88
N VAL A 127 4.51 6.40 7.06
CA VAL A 127 4.46 5.08 6.42
C VAL A 127 5.71 4.33 6.88
N PRO A 128 5.65 3.55 7.97
CA PRO A 128 6.76 2.69 8.39
C PRO A 128 6.89 1.48 7.46
N LEU A 129 8.14 1.09 7.20
CA LEU A 129 8.51 -0.08 6.42
C LEU A 129 9.61 -0.87 7.11
N LEU A 130 9.56 -2.19 6.91
CA LEU A 130 10.62 -3.10 7.30
C LEU A 130 10.97 -3.98 6.11
N LEU A 131 12.25 -4.01 5.73
CA LEU A 131 12.74 -4.77 4.58
C LEU A 131 13.70 -5.87 5.03
N GLY A 132 13.61 -7.03 4.37
CA GLY A 132 14.60 -8.10 4.52
C GLY A 132 15.72 -7.95 3.50
N LEU A 133 16.96 -7.79 3.96
CA LEU A 133 18.13 -7.80 3.08
C LEU A 133 18.70 -9.21 2.97
N ARG A 134 19.44 -9.49 1.89
CA ARG A 134 20.20 -10.74 1.78
C ARG A 134 21.51 -10.70 2.56
N SER A 135 22.14 -9.53 2.61
CA SER A 135 23.38 -9.28 3.34
C SER A 135 23.50 -7.80 3.68
N GLU A 136 24.41 -7.45 4.58
CA GLU A 136 24.62 -6.07 5.01
C GLU A 136 25.20 -5.18 3.90
N SER A 137 25.95 -5.75 2.96
CA SER A 137 26.56 -4.99 1.85
C SER A 137 25.54 -4.38 0.88
N GLU A 138 24.33 -4.95 0.80
CA GLU A 138 23.25 -4.44 -0.07
C GLU A 138 22.50 -3.25 0.55
N ARG A 139 22.76 -2.91 1.82
CA ARG A 139 21.97 -1.91 2.58
C ARG A 139 21.80 -0.60 1.82
N ALA A 140 22.89 -0.01 1.34
CA ALA A 140 22.85 1.27 0.63
C ALA A 140 22.07 1.17 -0.71
N ALA A 141 22.39 0.17 -1.53
CA ALA A 141 21.74 -0.02 -2.82
C ALA A 141 20.24 -0.34 -2.71
N VAL A 142 19.82 -1.07 -1.67
CA VAL A 142 18.39 -1.31 -1.39
C VAL A 142 17.73 -0.04 -0.88
N ALA A 143 18.36 0.71 0.02
CA ALA A 143 17.81 1.98 0.51
C ALA A 143 17.54 2.98 -0.63
N ASP A 144 18.46 3.10 -1.60
CA ASP A 144 18.29 3.99 -2.75
C ASP A 144 17.12 3.57 -3.65
N ARG A 145 17.00 2.26 -3.95
CA ARG A 145 15.88 1.72 -4.74
C ARG A 145 14.55 1.89 -4.02
N VAL A 146 14.52 1.70 -2.70
CA VAL A 146 13.33 1.96 -1.87
C VAL A 146 12.97 3.44 -1.90
N ALA A 147 13.94 4.35 -1.73
CA ALA A 147 13.69 5.78 -1.80
C ALA A 147 13.15 6.23 -3.17
N ALA A 148 13.58 5.59 -4.26
CA ALA A 148 13.01 5.80 -5.59
C ALA A 148 11.57 5.27 -5.70
N ALA A 149 11.33 4.04 -5.25
CA ALA A 149 10.00 3.41 -5.24
C ALA A 149 8.98 4.20 -4.40
N LEU A 150 9.40 4.71 -3.22
CA LEU A 150 8.55 5.55 -2.37
C LEU A 150 8.13 6.84 -3.09
N ARG A 151 9.06 7.52 -3.78
CA ARG A 151 8.75 8.73 -4.55
C ARG A 151 7.78 8.44 -5.69
N ALA A 152 8.06 7.42 -6.49
CA ALA A 152 7.18 7.01 -7.58
C ALA A 152 5.79 6.59 -7.09
N GLY A 153 5.71 5.93 -5.93
CA GLY A 153 4.45 5.53 -5.31
C GLY A 153 3.60 6.72 -4.86
N VAL A 154 4.24 7.74 -4.27
CA VAL A 154 3.58 9.02 -3.90
C VAL A 154 3.06 9.75 -5.15
N GLU A 155 3.87 9.82 -6.21
CA GLU A 155 3.47 10.42 -7.49
C GLU A 155 2.27 9.70 -8.12
N ARG A 156 2.30 8.37 -8.16
CA ARG A 156 1.18 7.54 -8.66
C ARG A 156 -0.08 7.67 -7.82
N ALA A 157 0.05 7.89 -6.51
CA ALA A 157 -1.08 8.18 -5.64
C ALA A 157 -1.70 9.57 -5.88
N GLY A 158 -1.14 10.38 -6.79
CA GLY A 158 -1.63 11.73 -7.11
C GLY A 158 -1.26 12.76 -6.04
N MET A 159 -0.30 12.45 -5.18
CA MET A 159 0.09 13.26 -4.04
C MET A 159 1.19 14.22 -4.47
N GLN A 160 0.82 15.28 -5.21
CA GLN A 160 1.76 16.29 -5.68
C GLN A 160 2.04 17.33 -4.59
N ARG A 161 3.30 17.74 -4.46
CA ARG A 161 3.68 18.89 -3.63
C ARG A 161 2.93 20.12 -4.13
N PRO A 162 2.35 20.96 -3.25
CA PRO A 162 1.86 22.27 -3.66
C PRO A 162 2.99 23.03 -4.37
N GLY A 163 2.77 23.44 -5.61
CA GLY A 163 3.75 24.21 -6.42
C GLY A 163 4.61 23.40 -7.39
N ALA A 164 4.39 22.09 -7.56
CA ALA A 164 4.98 21.36 -8.68
C ALA A 164 4.27 21.78 -9.98
N GLN A 165 4.97 22.54 -10.83
CA GLN A 165 4.45 22.97 -12.13
C GLN A 165 4.29 21.74 -13.04
N PRO A 166 3.12 21.51 -13.66
CA PRO A 166 2.96 20.42 -14.60
C PRO A 166 3.86 20.62 -15.84
N PRO A 167 4.31 19.52 -16.49
CA PRO A 167 5.08 19.58 -17.73
C PRO A 167 4.27 20.14 -18.91
#